data_AF-A0A2G5T9M2-F1
#
_entry.id   AF-A0A2G5T9M2-F1
#
_cell.length_a   1.000
_cell.length_b   1.000
_cell.length_c   1.000
_cell.angle_alpha   90.00
_cell.angle_beta   90.00
_cell.angle_gamma   90.00
#
_symmetry.space_group_name_H-M   'P 1'
#
loop_
_entity.id
_entity.type
_entity.pdbx_description
1 polymer ?
#
loop_
_entity_poly.entity_id
_entity_poly.type
_entity_poly.pdbx_seq_one_letter_code
_entity_poly.pdbx_strand_id
1 'polypeptide(L)'
;MNYLIFFVFSMFSTTVGSELCVDNFMACPDYKAQCNEDYYKRNCALTCGVCTPDSNQCYDLNAECPNNILNCDDSRFPPICPKTCGNCETTVLPPTTKTTKKPTPTTSKPPCKDASPNCRAWAKDGFCHNKFYPLEKRKEYCAKTCKLC
;
A
#
# COMPACT_ATOMS: atom_id res chain seq x y z
N MET A 1 -51.97 30.53 -15.29
CA MET A 1 -50.60 30.24 -15.77
C MET A 1 -49.70 31.30 -15.17
N ASN A 2 -48.68 31.00 -14.35
CA ASN A 2 -47.53 30.20 -14.75
C ASN A 2 -46.94 29.42 -13.56
N TYR A 3 -46.53 28.18 -13.84
CA TYR A 3 -46.01 27.20 -12.89
C TYR A 3 -44.59 27.53 -12.39
N LEU A 4 -44.31 27.02 -11.18
CA LEU A 4 -43.04 26.51 -10.65
C LEU A 4 -41.75 26.77 -11.48
N ILE A 5 -40.69 27.20 -10.79
CA ILE A 5 -39.48 26.39 -10.53
C ILE A 5 -38.77 27.03 -9.33
N PHE A 6 -38.97 26.46 -8.14
CA PHE A 6 -38.00 26.56 -7.07
C PHE A 6 -36.77 25.79 -7.56
N PHE A 7 -35.69 26.48 -7.93
CA PHE A 7 -34.38 25.85 -8.00
C PHE A 7 -33.97 25.52 -6.57
N VAL A 8 -34.46 24.39 -6.07
CA VAL A 8 -33.74 23.56 -5.10
C VAL A 8 -32.44 23.22 -5.83
N PHE A 9 -31.42 24.07 -5.66
CA PHE A 9 -30.06 23.67 -5.97
C PHE A 9 -29.77 22.54 -5.00
N SER A 10 -30.00 21.34 -5.54
CA SER A 10 -29.67 20.06 -4.98
C SER A 10 -28.42 20.21 -4.15
N MET A 11 -28.57 19.86 -2.88
CA MET A 11 -27.49 19.47 -1.99
C MET A 11 -26.69 18.37 -2.68
N PHE A 12 -25.81 18.74 -3.61
CA PHE A 12 -24.57 18.03 -3.79
C PHE A 12 -23.71 18.44 -2.62
N SER A 13 -24.09 17.96 -1.43
CA SER A 13 -23.14 17.63 -0.40
C SER A 13 -22.24 16.58 -1.04
N THR A 14 -21.26 17.06 -1.80
CA THR A 14 -20.05 16.30 -2.02
C THR A 14 -19.58 16.04 -0.60
N THR A 15 -19.78 14.79 -0.18
CA THR A 15 -19.11 14.26 0.97
C THR A 15 -17.69 14.76 0.85
N VAL A 16 -17.25 15.63 1.78
CA VAL A 16 -15.85 15.96 1.93
C VAL A 16 -15.22 14.64 2.36
N GLY A 17 -14.97 13.79 1.37
CA GLY A 17 -14.12 12.65 1.52
C GLY A 17 -12.83 13.28 2.00
N SER A 18 -12.40 12.89 3.19
CA SER A 18 -11.01 13.02 3.55
C SER A 18 -10.24 12.19 2.53
N GLU A 19 -10.00 12.73 1.34
CA GLU A 19 -9.18 12.11 0.32
C GLU A 19 -7.82 11.87 0.98
N LEU A 20 -7.37 10.63 0.96
CA LEU A 20 -6.07 10.27 1.51
C LEU A 20 -5.03 11.09 0.74
N CYS A 21 -4.26 11.92 1.46
CA CYS A 21 -3.27 12.77 0.82
C CYS A 21 -2.07 11.95 0.37
N VAL A 22 -2.07 11.57 -0.91
CA VAL A 22 -1.05 10.72 -1.53
C VAL A 22 -0.64 11.25 -2.90
N ASP A 23 0.50 10.77 -3.37
CA ASP A 23 0.92 10.90 -4.76
C ASP A 23 0.38 9.73 -5.61
N ASN A 24 0.14 9.97 -6.89
CA ASN A 24 -0.30 8.95 -7.84
C ASN A 24 0.88 8.26 -8.54
N PHE A 25 2.07 8.88 -8.55
CA PHE A 25 3.26 8.33 -9.19
C PHE A 25 4.42 8.17 -8.20
N MET A 26 5.09 7.03 -8.25
CA MET A 26 6.27 6.76 -7.42
C MET A 26 7.45 7.71 -7.71
N ALA A 27 7.47 8.32 -8.90
CA ALA A 27 8.48 9.30 -9.33
C ALA A 27 8.16 10.74 -8.89
N CYS A 28 7.05 10.98 -8.18
CA CYS A 28 6.69 12.32 -7.72
C CYS A 28 7.82 13.05 -6.96
N PRO A 29 8.62 12.39 -6.09
CA PRO A 29 9.77 13.04 -5.46
C PRO A 29 10.75 13.71 -6.44
N ASP A 30 10.90 13.17 -7.64
CA ASP A 30 11.78 13.70 -8.70
C ASP A 30 11.16 14.93 -9.40
N TYR A 31 9.84 15.10 -9.33
CA TYR A 31 9.09 16.15 -10.01
C TYR A 31 8.80 17.39 -9.16
N LYS A 32 9.39 17.51 -7.97
CA LYS A 32 9.13 18.62 -7.03
C LYS A 32 9.32 20.01 -7.66
N ALA A 33 10.30 20.17 -8.56
CA ALA A 33 10.54 21.44 -9.25
C ALA A 33 9.44 21.82 -10.26
N GLN A 34 8.58 20.87 -10.64
CA GLN A 34 7.54 21.03 -11.64
C GLN A 34 6.15 21.32 -11.03
N CYS A 35 6.07 21.50 -9.72
CA CYS A 35 4.80 21.74 -9.01
C CYS A 35 4.08 23.05 -9.37
N ASN A 36 4.64 23.87 -10.25
CA ASN A 36 3.93 25.02 -10.83
C ASN A 36 2.90 24.59 -11.88
N GLU A 37 3.13 23.46 -12.56
CA GLU A 37 2.20 22.93 -13.56
C GLU A 37 1.08 22.12 -12.92
N ASP A 38 -0.14 22.31 -13.40
CA ASP A 38 -1.32 21.65 -12.83
C ASP A 38 -1.29 20.12 -12.97
N TYR A 39 -0.57 19.61 -13.98
CA TYR A 39 -0.36 18.17 -14.13
C TYR A 39 0.34 17.56 -12.90
N TYR A 40 1.41 18.19 -12.41
CA TYR A 40 2.13 17.69 -11.24
C TYR A 40 1.39 18.00 -9.95
N LYS A 41 0.69 19.15 -9.83
CA LYS A 41 -0.17 19.42 -8.67
C LYS A 41 -1.25 18.35 -8.47
N ARG A 42 -1.88 17.87 -9.55
CA ARG A 42 -2.94 16.85 -9.47
C ARG A 42 -2.41 15.44 -9.21
N ASN A 43 -1.26 15.08 -9.78
CA ASN A 43 -0.74 13.72 -9.68
C ASN A 43 0.28 13.54 -8.55
N CYS A 44 0.82 14.63 -8.01
CA CYS A 44 1.81 14.64 -6.95
C CYS A 44 1.35 15.57 -5.82
N ALA A 45 0.09 15.44 -5.39
CA ALA A 45 -0.55 16.37 -4.48
C ALA A 45 0.18 16.47 -3.13
N LEU A 46 0.71 15.35 -2.62
CA LEU A 46 1.53 15.32 -1.41
C LEU A 46 2.88 15.99 -1.66
N THR A 47 3.61 15.56 -2.71
CA THR A 47 4.95 16.11 -3.01
C THR A 47 4.90 17.61 -3.31
N CYS A 48 3.85 18.07 -3.97
CA CYS A 48 3.63 19.48 -4.29
C CYS A 48 3.00 20.28 -3.15
N GLY A 49 2.70 19.66 -2.00
CA GLY A 49 2.13 20.32 -0.83
C GLY A 49 0.71 20.86 -1.05
N VAL A 50 -0.01 20.33 -2.04
CA VAL A 50 -1.43 20.63 -2.29
C VAL A 50 -2.28 20.10 -1.15
N CYS A 51 -1.88 18.97 -0.58
CA CYS A 51 -2.45 18.40 0.62
C CYS A 51 -1.33 18.10 1.64
N THR A 52 -1.72 17.94 2.89
CA THR A 52 -0.84 17.41 3.94
C THR A 52 -1.54 16.24 4.60
N PRO A 53 -0.81 15.18 4.94
CA PRO A 53 -1.44 13.98 5.43
C PRO A 53 -1.45 14.00 6.97
N ASP A 54 -2.37 13.27 7.63
CA ASP A 54 -2.53 13.33 9.09
C ASP A 54 -1.28 12.78 9.80
N SER A 55 -0.57 13.61 10.54
CA SER A 55 0.66 13.20 11.24
C SER A 55 0.42 12.17 12.35
N ASN A 56 -0.83 11.99 12.80
CA ASN A 56 -1.19 11.04 13.87
C ASN A 56 -1.54 9.64 13.34
N GLN A 57 -1.58 9.47 12.02
CA GLN A 57 -1.91 8.20 11.38
C GLN A 57 -0.77 7.75 10.48
N CYS A 58 -0.49 6.45 10.49
CA CYS A 58 0.41 5.87 9.51
C CYS A 58 -0.38 5.40 8.29
N TYR A 59 -0.06 5.96 7.14
CA TYR A 59 -0.59 5.57 5.83
C TYR A 59 0.54 5.57 4.80
N ASP A 60 0.23 4.97 3.66
CA ASP A 60 1.08 5.03 2.48
C ASP A 60 0.99 6.41 1.83
N LEU A 61 2.10 6.90 1.31
CA LEU A 61 2.24 8.20 0.67
C LEU A 61 1.97 8.16 -0.84
N ASN A 62 1.73 6.96 -1.38
CA ASN A 62 1.42 6.76 -2.79
C ASN A 62 0.24 5.80 -2.98
N ALA A 63 -0.63 6.12 -3.96
CA ALA A 63 -1.83 5.35 -4.26
C ALA A 63 -1.56 3.90 -4.70
N GLU A 64 -0.39 3.63 -5.28
CA GLU A 64 -0.01 2.30 -5.80
C GLU A 64 0.61 1.39 -4.73
N CYS A 65 0.83 1.87 -3.51
CA CYS A 65 1.42 1.04 -2.44
C CYS A 65 0.66 -0.28 -2.20
N PRO A 66 -0.69 -0.32 -2.10
CA PRO A 66 -1.42 -1.57 -1.87
C PRO A 66 -1.17 -2.67 -2.91
N ASN A 67 -0.81 -2.28 -4.14
CA ASN A 67 -0.55 -3.20 -5.24
C ASN A 67 0.91 -3.71 -5.25
N ASN A 68 1.81 -3.11 -4.46
CA ASN A 68 3.27 -3.27 -4.59
C ASN A 68 3.95 -3.71 -3.28
N ILE A 69 3.26 -4.49 -2.43
CA ILE A 69 3.81 -5.02 -1.16
C ILE A 69 5.09 -5.86 -1.31
N LEU A 70 5.35 -6.36 -2.52
CA LEU A 70 6.51 -7.18 -2.83
C LEU A 70 7.81 -6.37 -2.98
N ASN A 71 7.66 -5.05 -3.15
CA ASN A 71 8.77 -4.15 -3.42
C ASN A 71 9.38 -3.60 -2.13
N CYS A 72 8.92 -4.02 -0.95
CA CYS A 72 9.40 -3.53 0.34
C CYS A 72 10.87 -3.88 0.65
N ASP A 73 11.48 -4.79 -0.12
CA ASP A 73 12.93 -5.04 -0.07
C ASP A 73 13.75 -3.99 -0.85
N ASP A 74 13.11 -3.22 -1.77
CA ASP A 74 13.75 -2.08 -2.46
C ASP A 74 13.74 -0.88 -1.51
N SER A 75 14.91 -0.36 -1.18
CA SER A 75 15.11 0.80 -0.30
C SER A 75 14.25 2.04 -0.60
N ARG A 76 13.74 2.18 -1.83
CA ARG A 76 12.87 3.30 -2.25
C ARG A 76 11.42 3.14 -1.80
N PHE A 77 10.95 1.92 -1.57
CA PHE A 77 9.55 1.64 -1.25
C PHE A 77 9.18 1.85 0.21
N PRO A 78 9.94 1.36 1.21
CA PRO A 78 9.63 1.56 2.63
C PRO A 78 9.36 3.02 3.04
N PRO A 79 10.09 4.05 2.56
CA PRO A 79 9.78 5.43 2.93
C PRO A 79 8.51 5.98 2.26
N ILE A 80 8.09 5.43 1.12
CA ILE A 80 6.89 5.86 0.37
C ILE A 80 5.65 5.06 0.81
N CYS A 81 5.84 3.79 1.16
CA CYS A 81 4.80 2.83 1.48
C CYS A 81 4.97 2.25 2.89
N PRO A 82 5.09 3.08 3.96
CA PRO A 82 5.40 2.57 5.29
C PRO A 82 4.31 1.66 5.86
N LYS A 83 3.04 1.88 5.51
CA LYS A 83 1.93 1.02 5.98
C LYS A 83 1.94 -0.31 5.25
N THR A 84 2.06 -0.29 3.93
CA THR A 84 2.15 -1.52 3.13
C THR A 84 3.38 -2.35 3.51
N CYS A 85 4.52 -1.72 3.79
CA CYS A 85 5.75 -2.42 4.15
C CYS A 85 5.85 -2.80 5.64
N GLY A 86 4.90 -2.38 6.48
CA GLY A 86 4.91 -2.66 7.91
C GLY A 86 5.93 -1.83 8.70
N ASN A 87 6.38 -0.71 8.12
CA ASN A 87 7.34 0.24 8.69
C ASN A 87 6.65 1.39 9.43
N CYS A 88 5.37 1.25 9.76
CA CYS A 88 4.69 2.14 10.70
C CYS A 88 5.28 1.95 12.10
N GLU A 89 6.37 2.65 12.41
CA GLU A 89 6.78 2.87 13.80
C GLU A 89 5.84 3.90 14.39
N THR A 90 4.78 3.40 15.03
CA THR A 90 3.80 4.23 15.69
C THR A 90 4.45 4.98 16.85
N THR A 91 4.90 6.23 16.62
CA THR A 91 5.13 7.22 17.68
C THR A 91 3.79 7.79 18.14
N VAL A 92 2.83 6.91 18.45
CA VAL A 92 1.70 7.28 19.30
C VAL A 92 2.22 7.02 20.70
N LEU A 93 2.56 8.09 21.40
CA LEU A 93 2.62 8.06 22.87
C LEU A 93 1.39 7.30 23.35
N PRO A 94 1.52 6.11 23.96
CA PRO A 94 0.36 5.34 24.36
C PRO A 94 -0.40 6.13 25.43
N PRO A 95 -1.73 6.30 25.33
CA PRO A 95 -2.51 6.58 26.53
C PRO A 95 -2.30 5.38 27.45
N THR A 96 -1.71 5.67 28.60
CA THR A 96 -1.41 4.74 29.69
C THR A 96 -2.62 3.88 30.05
N THR A 97 -2.63 2.62 29.62
CA THR A 97 -3.45 1.59 30.26
C THR A 97 -2.82 0.19 30.13
N LYS A 98 -2.06 -0.16 31.17
CA LYS A 98 -1.79 -1.50 31.73
C LYS A 98 -1.76 -2.71 30.80
N THR A 99 -0.54 -3.26 30.68
CA THR A 99 -0.15 -4.66 30.48
C THR A 99 -1.29 -5.68 30.37
N THR A 100 -1.51 -6.18 29.16
CA THR A 100 -2.01 -7.55 28.94
C THR A 100 -1.15 -8.18 27.86
N LYS A 101 -0.58 -9.36 28.14
CA LYS A 101 0.33 -10.09 27.26
C LYS A 101 -0.29 -10.29 25.88
N LYS A 102 0.44 -9.88 24.85
CA LYS A 102 0.24 -10.20 23.43
C LYS A 102 0.02 -11.73 23.26
N PRO A 103 -1.06 -12.19 22.63
CA PRO A 103 -1.11 -13.55 22.11
C PRO A 103 -0.12 -13.66 20.95
N THR A 104 0.85 -14.55 21.10
CA THR A 104 1.67 -15.11 20.02
C THR A 104 0.74 -15.63 18.91
N PRO A 105 0.90 -15.25 17.63
CA PRO A 105 0.27 -16.01 16.56
C PRO A 105 1.03 -17.33 16.43
N THR A 106 0.43 -18.41 16.90
CA THR A 106 0.93 -19.77 16.68
C THR A 106 0.89 -20.07 15.18
N THR A 107 2.04 -19.95 14.54
CA THR A 107 2.29 -20.37 13.16
C THR A 107 1.93 -21.85 13.00
N SER A 108 0.80 -22.17 12.37
CA SER A 108 0.67 -23.49 11.76
C SER A 108 1.60 -23.50 10.55
N LYS A 109 2.66 -24.31 10.62
CA LYS A 109 3.59 -24.53 9.51
C LYS A 109 2.74 -24.94 8.28
N PRO A 110 2.72 -24.16 7.18
CA PRO A 110 1.96 -24.58 6.01
C PRO A 110 2.48 -25.96 5.55
N PRO A 111 1.59 -26.88 5.17
CA PRO A 111 1.99 -28.24 4.77
C PRO A 111 2.99 -28.18 3.62
N CYS A 112 4.05 -28.99 3.69
CA CYS A 112 5.10 -29.03 2.67
C CYS A 112 4.62 -29.72 1.40
N LYS A 113 3.77 -29.02 0.65
CA LYS A 113 3.18 -29.44 -0.60
C LYS A 113 3.15 -28.28 -1.57
N ASP A 114 3.12 -28.59 -2.85
CA ASP A 114 2.82 -27.59 -3.87
C ASP A 114 1.31 -27.33 -3.88
N ALA A 115 0.92 -26.07 -3.95
CA ALA A 115 -0.47 -25.65 -4.09
C ALA A 115 -0.88 -25.48 -5.56
N SER A 116 0.08 -25.29 -6.46
CA SER A 116 -0.16 -25.18 -7.90
C SER A 116 0.29 -26.44 -8.66
N PRO A 117 -0.51 -26.92 -9.64
CA PRO A 117 -0.08 -28.02 -10.52
C PRO A 117 1.06 -27.62 -11.47
N ASN A 118 1.30 -26.32 -11.65
CA ASN A 118 2.28 -25.80 -12.62
C ASN A 118 3.70 -25.66 -12.04
N CYS A 119 3.92 -25.99 -10.78
CA CYS A 119 5.21 -25.77 -10.10
C CYS A 119 6.39 -26.40 -10.83
N ARG A 120 6.21 -27.57 -11.46
CA ARG A 120 7.27 -28.23 -12.22
C ARG A 120 7.68 -27.45 -13.48
N ALA A 121 6.74 -26.77 -14.14
CA ALA A 121 7.04 -25.92 -15.30
C ALA A 121 7.68 -24.62 -14.82
N TRP A 122 7.04 -23.92 -13.88
CA TRP A 122 7.53 -22.66 -13.33
C TRP A 122 8.94 -22.78 -12.72
N ALA A 123 9.25 -23.87 -12.04
CA ALA A 123 10.60 -24.11 -11.51
C ALA A 123 11.67 -24.20 -12.61
N LYS A 124 11.35 -24.80 -13.77
CA LYS A 124 12.23 -24.81 -14.94
C LYS A 124 12.41 -23.42 -15.52
N ASP A 125 11.35 -22.61 -15.50
CA ASP A 125 11.35 -21.22 -15.96
C ASP A 125 11.94 -20.24 -14.92
N GLY A 126 12.54 -20.75 -13.84
CA GLY A 126 13.29 -19.96 -12.86
C GLY A 126 12.46 -19.43 -11.68
N PHE A 127 11.18 -19.80 -11.56
CA PHE A 127 10.27 -19.32 -10.50
C PHE A 127 10.85 -19.43 -9.09
N CYS A 128 11.55 -20.52 -8.75
CA CYS A 128 12.10 -20.72 -7.41
C CYS A 128 13.18 -19.70 -7.01
N HIS A 129 13.85 -19.10 -7.99
CA HIS A 129 14.91 -18.11 -7.78
C HIS A 129 14.51 -16.72 -8.28
N ASN A 130 13.30 -16.60 -8.84
CA ASN A 130 12.81 -15.38 -9.43
C ASN A 130 12.53 -14.35 -8.32
N LYS A 131 13.30 -13.25 -8.33
CA LYS A 131 13.17 -12.15 -7.36
C LYS A 131 11.89 -11.32 -7.57
N PHE A 132 11.25 -11.40 -8.73
CA PHE A 132 9.92 -10.81 -8.97
C PHE A 132 8.82 -11.54 -8.18
N TYR A 133 9.03 -12.82 -7.84
CA TYR A 133 8.13 -13.55 -6.95
C TYR A 133 8.73 -13.57 -5.53
N PRO A 134 8.07 -12.94 -4.54
CA PRO A 134 8.52 -12.94 -3.16
C PRO A 134 8.70 -14.34 -2.62
N LEU A 135 9.55 -14.48 -1.61
CA LEU A 135 9.77 -15.75 -0.94
C LEU A 135 8.45 -16.36 -0.44
N GLU A 136 7.55 -15.53 0.10
CA GLU A 136 6.25 -15.97 0.61
C GLU A 136 5.34 -16.49 -0.50
N LYS A 137 5.34 -15.88 -1.70
CA LYS A 137 4.59 -16.41 -2.86
C LYS A 137 5.22 -17.69 -3.42
N ARG A 138 6.54 -17.79 -3.43
CA ARG A 138 7.24 -19.02 -3.82
C ARG A 138 6.95 -20.17 -2.86
N LYS A 139 6.88 -19.89 -1.56
CA LYS A 139 6.42 -20.84 -0.53
C LYS A 139 4.95 -21.19 -0.70
N GLU A 140 4.07 -20.21 -0.89
CA GLU A 140 2.63 -20.42 -1.01
C GLU A 140 2.30 -21.34 -2.19
N TYR A 141 2.90 -21.11 -3.36
CA TYR A 141 2.57 -21.87 -4.56
C TYR A 141 3.34 -23.18 -4.69
N CYS A 142 4.64 -23.16 -4.43
CA CYS A 142 5.55 -24.25 -4.80
C CYS A 142 6.54 -24.62 -3.68
N ALA A 143 6.10 -24.62 -2.42
CA ALA A 143 6.93 -24.89 -1.25
C ALA A 143 7.85 -26.11 -1.44
N LYS A 144 7.27 -27.23 -1.91
CA LYS A 144 7.97 -28.50 -2.05
C LYS A 144 8.88 -28.49 -3.27
N THR A 145 8.38 -28.07 -4.42
CA THR A 145 9.16 -28.00 -5.67
C THR A 145 10.36 -27.04 -5.54
N CYS A 146 10.19 -25.91 -4.85
CA CYS A 146 11.24 -24.93 -4.63
C CYS A 146 12.09 -25.17 -3.38
N LYS A 147 11.85 -26.24 -2.62
CA LYS A 147 12.57 -26.57 -1.38
C LYS A 147 12.57 -25.43 -0.34
N LEU A 148 11.43 -24.77 -0.21
CA LEU A 148 11.21 -23.66 0.75
C LEU A 148 10.44 -24.13 2.01
N CYS A 149 10.19 -25.43 2.06
CA CYS A 149 9.89 -26.27 3.20
C CYS A 149 10.78 -27.53 3.07
#